data_AF-A0A7W1RP36-F1
#
_entry.id   AF-A0A7W1RP36-F1
#
_cell.length_a   1.000
_cell.length_b   1.000
_cell.length_c   1.000
_cell.angle_alpha   90.00
_cell.angle_beta   90.00
_cell.angle_gamma   90.00
#
_symmetry.space_group_name_H-M   'P 1'
#
loop_
_entity.id
_entity.type
_entity.pdbx_description
1 polymer ?
#
loop_
_entity_poly.entity_id
_entity_poly.type
_entity_poly.pdbx_seq_one_letter_code
_entity_poly.pdbx_strand_id
1 'polypeptide(L)'
;MESGRCTRTPVGSRNTAVGDSSLVNNTGGGNTAIGEETLEQNTTGFGNTANGVGAMTFNITGSYNTAVGNVALAFNSSGSENTAVGDGALNQNTSGSGNIALGKVAGAKLTTGSNNIDIGNQGRAGESRTIRIGARLVQSNTYIAGVSGVTVAGGVGVVVDQSGHLGTVTSSARYKEAIKPMKEASEAILSLQPVTFRYKQELDPAGIPQFGLVAEQVAKVNPDLVARDEKGKPYTVRYEAVNAMLLNEFLKEHRNVKQLESTVSELKSALEKQAAQLQQMSDRFESTPPAPRPVADN
;
A
#
# COMPACT_ATOMS: atom_id res chain seq x y z
N MET A 1 49.07 20.62 27.41
CA MET A 1 48.50 19.99 26.21
C MET A 1 49.23 18.67 26.04
N GLU A 2 48.77 17.62 26.70
CA GLU A 2 49.32 16.28 26.55
C GLU A 2 48.81 15.70 25.23
N SER A 3 49.75 15.24 24.41
CA SER A 3 49.48 14.49 23.20
C SER A 3 49.00 13.09 23.61
N GLY A 4 47.77 12.73 23.21
CA GLY A 4 47.23 11.39 23.41
C GLY A 4 48.17 10.35 22.79
N ARG A 5 48.57 9.35 23.59
CA ARG A 5 49.49 8.30 23.17
C ARG A 5 48.75 7.31 22.26
N CYS A 6 49.07 7.33 20.97
CA CYS A 6 48.78 6.21 20.07
C CYS A 6 49.73 5.05 20.42
N THR A 7 49.27 4.03 21.15
CA THR A 7 50.11 2.93 21.65
C THR A 7 50.19 1.70 20.73
N ARG A 8 49.69 1.77 19.48
CA ARG A 8 49.94 0.72 18.48
C ARG A 8 49.75 1.28 17.07
N THR A 9 50.76 1.17 16.21
CA THR A 9 50.64 1.56 14.80
C THR A 9 49.73 0.56 14.06
N PRO A 10 48.62 1.02 13.45
CA PRO A 10 47.77 0.17 12.61
C PRO A 10 48.59 -0.45 11.47
N VAL A 11 48.32 -1.71 11.12
CA VAL A 11 49.09 -2.43 10.08
C VAL A 11 48.65 -2.05 8.66
N GLY A 12 47.53 -1.35 8.52
CA GLY A 12 47.03 -0.86 7.23
C GLY A 12 47.53 0.54 6.85
N SER A 13 47.66 0.78 5.55
CA SER A 13 48.13 2.06 5.00
C SER A 13 47.00 3.09 4.82
N ARG A 14 47.35 4.39 4.79
CA ARG A 14 46.44 5.52 4.44
C ARG A 14 45.26 5.72 5.41
N ASN A 15 45.52 5.62 6.72
CA ASN A 15 44.51 5.85 7.75
C ASN A 15 44.65 7.25 8.38
N THR A 16 43.55 7.85 8.83
CA THR A 16 43.51 9.05 9.67
C THR A 16 42.88 8.68 11.01
N ALA A 17 43.58 8.92 12.12
CA ALA A 17 43.14 8.62 13.48
C ALA A 17 43.25 9.88 14.36
N VAL A 18 42.14 10.32 14.95
CA VAL A 18 42.11 11.45 15.88
C VAL A 18 41.19 11.10 17.05
N GLY A 19 41.73 10.94 18.25
CA GLY A 19 40.97 10.59 19.46
C GLY A 19 41.63 9.47 20.24
N ASP A 20 41.29 9.34 21.53
CA ASP A 20 41.78 8.24 22.34
C ASP A 20 41.25 6.90 21.80
N SER A 21 42.09 5.87 21.80
CA SER A 21 41.74 4.52 21.37
C SER A 21 41.18 4.38 19.94
N SER A 22 41.39 5.39 19.07
CA SER A 22 40.99 5.36 17.67
C SER A 22 41.90 4.44 16.85
N LEU A 23 41.32 3.51 16.08
CA LEU A 23 42.02 2.53 15.21
C LEU A 23 43.05 1.60 15.91
N VAL A 24 42.95 1.37 17.23
CA VAL A 24 43.95 0.59 18.00
C VAL A 24 44.19 -0.83 17.47
N ASN A 25 43.15 -1.55 17.04
CA ASN A 25 43.27 -2.91 16.52
C ASN A 25 43.19 -3.01 14.99
N ASN A 26 43.18 -1.87 14.29
CA ASN A 26 43.02 -1.77 12.85
C ASN A 26 44.14 -2.44 12.04
N THR A 27 43.77 -3.42 11.19
CA THR A 27 44.67 -4.03 10.19
C THR A 27 44.31 -3.66 8.74
N GLY A 28 43.17 -3.00 8.50
CA GLY A 28 42.71 -2.51 7.19
C GLY A 28 43.22 -1.11 6.82
N GLY A 29 43.12 -0.75 5.54
CA GLY A 29 43.62 0.54 5.02
C GLY A 29 42.52 1.53 4.64
N GLY A 30 42.87 2.80 4.46
CA GLY A 30 41.96 3.83 3.93
C GLY A 30 40.83 4.26 4.87
N ASN A 31 40.99 4.09 6.18
CA ASN A 31 39.98 4.41 7.18
C ASN A 31 40.19 5.82 7.76
N THR A 32 39.10 6.57 7.95
CA THR A 32 39.09 7.85 8.67
C THR A 32 38.32 7.67 9.98
N ALA A 33 38.97 7.92 11.11
CA ALA A 33 38.43 7.72 12.45
C ALA A 33 38.67 8.97 13.30
N ILE A 34 37.59 9.66 13.68
CA ILE A 34 37.63 10.91 14.45
C ILE A 34 36.68 10.79 15.64
N GLY A 35 37.24 10.72 16.85
CA GLY A 35 36.51 10.52 18.10
C GLY A 35 37.15 9.43 18.96
N GLU A 36 36.83 9.46 20.25
CA GLU A 36 37.19 8.40 21.20
C GLU A 36 36.57 7.05 20.81
N GLU A 37 37.34 5.96 20.91
CA GLU A 37 36.91 4.57 20.62
C GLU A 37 36.35 4.36 19.20
N THR A 38 36.76 5.19 18.24
CA THR A 38 36.33 5.09 16.84
C THR A 38 37.09 4.00 16.08
N LEU A 39 36.35 3.08 15.45
CA LEU A 39 36.93 1.94 14.71
C LEU A 39 37.94 1.12 15.55
N GLU A 40 37.74 1.07 16.86
CA GLU A 40 38.69 0.47 17.82
C GLU A 40 38.98 -1.01 17.52
N GLN A 41 37.93 -1.80 17.22
CA GLN A 41 38.01 -3.24 16.96
C GLN A 41 37.97 -3.57 15.47
N ASN A 42 38.25 -2.60 14.59
CA ASN A 42 38.36 -2.89 13.17
C ASN A 42 39.53 -3.83 12.90
N THR A 43 39.32 -4.91 12.17
CA THR A 43 40.42 -5.79 11.75
C THR A 43 40.68 -5.52 10.28
N THR A 44 40.07 -6.26 9.36
CA THR A 44 40.34 -6.18 7.92
C THR A 44 39.47 -5.17 7.16
N GLY A 45 38.50 -4.53 7.82
CA GLY A 45 37.61 -3.56 7.18
C GLY A 45 38.38 -2.36 6.60
N PHE A 46 38.02 -1.92 5.41
CA PHE A 46 38.74 -0.85 4.70
C PHE A 46 37.79 0.19 4.11
N GLY A 47 38.30 1.41 3.89
CA GLY A 47 37.51 2.50 3.32
C GLY A 47 36.37 3.02 4.20
N ASN A 48 36.45 2.85 5.52
CA ASN A 48 35.42 3.29 6.46
C ASN A 48 35.65 4.75 6.90
N THR A 49 34.57 5.51 7.07
CA THR A 49 34.60 6.87 7.64
C THR A 49 33.76 6.92 8.92
N ALA A 50 34.40 7.03 10.08
CA ALA A 50 33.77 7.12 11.39
C ALA A 50 34.08 8.47 12.07
N ASN A 51 33.04 9.20 12.45
CA ASN A 51 33.15 10.47 13.17
C ASN A 51 32.14 10.55 14.32
N GLY A 52 32.63 10.55 15.56
CA GLY A 52 31.84 10.59 16.79
C GLY A 52 32.30 9.55 17.80
N VAL A 53 32.11 9.81 19.09
CA VAL A 53 32.52 8.89 20.16
C VAL A 53 31.82 7.54 20.00
N GLY A 54 32.60 6.45 19.98
CA GLY A 54 32.11 5.08 19.81
C GLY A 54 31.52 4.75 18.43
N ALA A 55 31.76 5.58 17.41
CA ALA A 55 31.31 5.28 16.05
C ALA A 55 32.11 4.09 15.47
N MET A 56 31.39 3.07 14.98
CA MET A 56 31.94 1.81 14.45
C MET A 56 32.92 1.06 15.39
N THR A 57 32.75 1.16 16.71
CA THR A 57 33.67 0.51 17.68
C THR A 57 33.91 -0.97 17.39
N PHE A 58 32.86 -1.75 17.08
CA PHE A 58 32.92 -3.18 16.80
C PHE A 58 32.80 -3.54 15.31
N ASN A 59 33.37 -2.73 14.42
CA ASN A 59 33.38 -3.05 12.99
C ASN A 59 34.47 -4.07 12.60
N ILE A 60 34.25 -5.38 12.71
CA ILE A 60 35.34 -6.38 12.57
C ILE A 60 35.88 -6.46 11.12
N THR A 61 35.02 -6.76 10.15
CA THR A 61 35.43 -6.96 8.73
C THR A 61 34.67 -6.07 7.74
N GLY A 62 33.71 -5.27 8.20
CA GLY A 62 32.87 -4.42 7.37
C GLY A 62 33.67 -3.34 6.63
N SER A 63 33.36 -3.11 5.36
CA SER A 63 34.07 -2.14 4.50
C SER A 63 33.13 -1.11 3.91
N TYR A 64 33.68 0.05 3.54
CA TYR A 64 32.95 1.15 2.89
C TYR A 64 31.74 1.68 3.68
N ASN A 65 31.83 1.64 5.01
CA ASN A 65 30.79 2.20 5.86
C ASN A 65 31.07 3.69 6.14
N THR A 66 30.01 4.48 6.31
CA THR A 66 30.06 5.86 6.82
C THR A 66 29.23 5.95 8.09
N ALA A 67 29.82 6.34 9.21
CA ALA A 67 29.16 6.51 10.49
C ALA A 67 29.49 7.90 11.07
N VAL A 68 28.48 8.75 11.22
CA VAL A 68 28.63 10.10 11.76
C VAL A 68 27.63 10.30 12.89
N GLY A 69 28.11 10.37 14.12
CA GLY A 69 27.28 10.49 15.33
C GLY A 69 27.84 9.65 16.47
N ASN A 70 27.44 9.96 17.71
CA ASN A 70 27.77 9.14 18.86
C ASN A 70 27.17 7.73 18.68
N VAL A 71 27.99 6.70 18.90
CA VAL A 71 27.64 5.27 18.77
C VAL A 71 26.93 4.89 17.46
N ALA A 72 27.15 5.66 16.39
CA ALA A 72 26.63 5.34 15.07
C ALA A 72 27.32 4.07 14.55
N LEU A 73 26.52 3.10 14.11
CA LEU A 73 26.98 1.82 13.56
C LEU A 73 27.91 1.03 14.50
N ALA A 74 27.77 1.21 15.81
CA ALA A 74 28.72 0.72 16.82
C ALA A 74 28.95 -0.81 16.79
N PHE A 75 27.93 -1.62 16.52
CA PHE A 75 28.02 -3.09 16.61
C PHE A 75 28.18 -3.84 15.26
N ASN A 76 28.63 -3.16 14.21
CA ASN A 76 28.67 -3.69 12.84
C ASN A 76 29.78 -4.71 12.57
N SER A 77 29.65 -5.94 13.06
CA SER A 77 30.68 -6.99 12.89
C SER A 77 31.15 -7.22 11.45
N SER A 78 30.26 -7.35 10.46
CA SER A 78 30.66 -7.68 9.08
C SER A 78 29.89 -6.94 7.97
N GLY A 79 28.89 -6.13 8.33
CA GLY A 79 28.10 -5.35 7.37
C GLY A 79 28.96 -4.37 6.57
N SER A 80 28.68 -4.21 5.29
CA SER A 80 29.42 -3.30 4.41
C SER A 80 28.49 -2.32 3.70
N GLU A 81 29.03 -1.22 3.19
CA GLU A 81 28.29 -0.23 2.40
C GLU A 81 27.11 0.43 3.16
N ASN A 82 27.21 0.54 4.49
CA ASN A 82 26.19 1.20 5.30
C ASN A 82 26.50 2.70 5.46
N THR A 83 25.46 3.54 5.45
CA THR A 83 25.53 4.96 5.81
C THR A 83 24.68 5.20 7.04
N ALA A 84 25.30 5.54 8.18
CA ALA A 84 24.66 5.84 9.44
C ALA A 84 24.98 7.28 9.87
N VAL A 85 24.01 8.19 9.80
CA VAL A 85 24.22 9.60 10.18
C VAL A 85 23.21 9.97 11.25
N GLY A 86 23.68 10.12 12.49
CA GLY A 86 22.88 10.45 13.65
C GLY A 86 23.34 9.72 14.91
N ASP A 87 23.03 10.29 16.08
CA ASP A 87 23.23 9.67 17.39
C ASP A 87 22.51 8.32 17.46
N GLY A 88 23.26 7.23 17.61
CA GLY A 88 22.75 5.85 17.64
C GLY A 88 22.17 5.32 16.33
N ALA A 89 22.45 5.95 15.18
CA ALA A 89 22.00 5.42 13.88
C ALA A 89 22.63 4.05 13.58
N LEU A 90 21.84 3.05 13.18
CA LEU A 90 22.23 1.65 12.94
C LEU A 90 23.06 1.01 14.07
N ASN A 91 22.93 1.47 15.31
CA ASN A 91 23.83 1.05 16.38
C ASN A 91 23.85 -0.47 16.61
N GLN A 92 22.72 -1.17 16.40
CA GLN A 92 22.60 -2.62 16.57
C GLN A 92 22.81 -3.45 15.29
N ASN A 93 23.15 -2.82 14.16
CA ASN A 93 23.44 -3.58 12.94
C ASN A 93 24.71 -4.39 13.15
N THR A 94 24.68 -5.70 12.89
CA THR A 94 25.81 -6.62 13.03
C THR A 94 26.34 -7.05 11.67
N SER A 95 25.48 -7.61 10.81
CA SER A 95 25.89 -8.15 9.51
C SER A 95 25.13 -7.59 8.31
N GLY A 96 24.18 -6.67 8.54
CA GLY A 96 23.41 -6.05 7.47
C GLY A 96 24.26 -5.14 6.60
N SER A 97 24.05 -5.17 5.29
CA SER A 97 24.81 -4.37 4.31
C SER A 97 23.90 -3.47 3.48
N GLY A 98 24.45 -2.36 2.97
CA GLY A 98 23.72 -1.46 2.07
C GLY A 98 22.57 -0.70 2.74
N ASN A 99 22.62 -0.51 4.06
CA ASN A 99 21.58 0.25 4.77
C ASN A 99 21.91 1.75 4.82
N ILE A 100 20.89 2.59 4.66
CA ILE A 100 20.98 4.03 4.85
C ILE A 100 20.12 4.41 6.04
N ALA A 101 20.71 4.97 7.09
CA ALA A 101 20.02 5.46 8.26
C ALA A 101 20.38 6.92 8.54
N LEU A 102 19.37 7.79 8.52
CA LEU A 102 19.52 9.22 8.71
C LEU A 102 18.63 9.72 9.84
N GLY A 103 19.24 10.30 10.87
CA GLY A 103 18.58 10.86 12.05
C GLY A 103 18.94 10.12 13.34
N LYS A 104 18.60 10.73 14.48
CA LYS A 104 18.78 10.11 15.80
C LYS A 104 18.05 8.77 15.85
N VAL A 105 18.75 7.72 16.26
CA VAL A 105 18.31 6.32 16.38
C VAL A 105 17.68 5.74 15.10
N ALA A 106 18.01 6.29 13.93
CA ALA A 106 17.53 5.76 12.66
C ALA A 106 18.09 4.35 12.43
N GLY A 107 17.25 3.39 12.05
CA GLY A 107 17.65 1.99 11.86
C GLY A 107 18.18 1.28 13.11
N ALA A 108 18.02 1.84 14.32
CA ALA A 108 18.57 1.26 15.55
C ALA A 108 18.05 -0.15 15.88
N LYS A 109 16.96 -0.60 15.25
CA LYS A 109 16.42 -1.97 15.39
C LYS A 109 16.86 -2.92 14.28
N LEU A 110 17.58 -2.44 13.27
CA LEU A 110 18.15 -3.31 12.23
C LEU A 110 19.34 -4.06 12.82
N THR A 111 19.29 -5.39 12.74
CA THR A 111 20.34 -6.28 13.24
C THR A 111 21.11 -6.94 12.11
N THR A 112 20.44 -7.74 11.28
CA THR A 112 21.07 -8.49 10.17
C THR A 112 20.52 -8.14 8.79
N GLY A 113 19.55 -7.24 8.75
CA GLY A 113 18.81 -6.86 7.55
C GLY A 113 19.62 -5.98 6.61
N SER A 114 19.42 -6.14 5.29
CA SER A 114 20.20 -5.44 4.27
C SER A 114 19.32 -4.62 3.32
N ASN A 115 19.90 -3.58 2.72
CA ASN A 115 19.27 -2.71 1.71
C ASN A 115 18.05 -1.94 2.22
N ASN A 116 18.07 -1.47 3.48
CA ASN A 116 17.00 -0.63 4.02
C ASN A 116 17.35 0.86 3.94
N ILE A 117 16.32 1.71 3.90
CA ILE A 117 16.45 3.16 4.03
C ILE A 117 15.56 3.62 5.18
N ASP A 118 16.16 4.01 6.30
CA ASP A 118 15.49 4.49 7.49
C ASP A 118 15.80 5.99 7.71
N ILE A 119 14.83 6.86 7.46
CA ILE A 119 14.98 8.31 7.69
C ILE A 119 14.09 8.72 8.86
N GLY A 120 14.69 9.01 10.01
CA GLY A 120 13.98 9.33 11.24
C GLY A 120 13.09 8.18 11.75
N ASN A 121 13.36 6.94 11.31
CA ASN A 121 12.64 5.74 11.70
C ASN A 121 13.59 4.72 12.33
N GLN A 122 13.19 4.03 13.39
CA GLN A 122 14.04 3.05 14.07
C GLN A 122 14.28 1.75 13.29
N GLY A 123 13.60 1.54 12.16
CA GLY A 123 13.64 0.28 11.43
C GLY A 123 12.88 -0.85 12.13
N ARG A 124 12.98 -2.05 11.57
CA ARG A 124 12.43 -3.30 12.14
C ARG A 124 13.45 -4.42 12.09
N ALA A 125 13.58 -5.17 13.17
CA ALA A 125 14.52 -6.30 13.24
C ALA A 125 14.31 -7.30 12.08
N GLY A 126 15.42 -7.68 11.44
CA GLY A 126 15.45 -8.60 10.31
C GLY A 126 14.90 -8.06 8.98
N GLU A 127 14.36 -6.84 8.95
CA GLU A 127 13.79 -6.27 7.72
C GLU A 127 14.87 -6.03 6.67
N SER A 128 14.54 -6.27 5.40
CA SER A 128 15.46 -6.03 4.29
C SER A 128 14.70 -5.39 3.13
N ARG A 129 15.38 -4.64 2.28
CA ARG A 129 14.81 -4.02 1.07
C ARG A 129 13.60 -3.11 1.36
N THR A 130 13.60 -2.45 2.52
CA THR A 130 12.44 -1.63 2.95
C THR A 130 12.83 -0.18 3.16
N ILE A 131 11.94 0.72 2.76
CA ILE A 131 12.06 2.17 3.01
C ILE A 131 11.09 2.56 4.12
N ARG A 132 11.58 3.25 5.14
CA ARG A 132 10.79 3.86 6.21
C ARG A 132 11.19 5.31 6.40
N ILE A 133 10.21 6.21 6.34
CA ILE A 133 10.41 7.64 6.49
C ILE A 133 9.47 8.16 7.58
N GLY A 134 10.06 8.75 8.62
CA GLY A 134 9.35 9.22 9.80
C GLY A 134 8.93 8.10 10.76
N ALA A 135 8.52 8.48 11.96
CA ALA A 135 8.00 7.62 13.02
C ALA A 135 6.50 7.93 13.27
N ARG A 136 5.68 6.89 13.34
CA ARG A 136 4.20 6.98 13.42
C ARG A 136 3.67 7.87 14.55
N LEU A 137 4.39 7.98 15.66
CA LEU A 137 3.98 8.78 16.83
C LEU A 137 4.53 10.21 16.82
N VAL A 138 5.28 10.59 15.79
CA VAL A 138 5.91 11.90 15.67
C VAL A 138 5.34 12.68 14.48
N GLN A 139 5.23 12.04 13.31
CA GLN A 139 4.69 12.67 12.10
C GLN A 139 3.20 12.35 11.95
N SER A 140 2.40 13.39 11.66
CA SER A 140 0.96 13.27 11.36
C SER A 140 0.64 13.42 9.87
N ASN A 141 1.53 14.05 9.09
CA ASN A 141 1.33 14.37 7.68
C ASN A 141 2.57 14.04 6.84
N THR A 142 2.38 13.73 5.56
CA THR A 142 3.45 13.50 4.58
C THR A 142 3.28 14.42 3.38
N TYR A 143 4.29 15.22 3.06
CA TYR A 143 4.33 16.06 1.87
C TYR A 143 5.45 15.59 0.94
N ILE A 144 5.10 15.23 -0.30
CA ILE A 144 6.06 14.84 -1.35
C ILE A 144 5.94 15.84 -2.49
N ALA A 145 6.98 16.64 -2.70
CA ALA A 145 6.99 17.64 -3.77
C ALA A 145 7.09 16.97 -5.16
N GLY A 146 6.62 17.67 -6.20
CA GLY A 146 6.78 17.23 -7.59
C GLY A 146 5.80 16.15 -8.07
N VAL A 147 4.84 15.73 -7.24
CA VAL A 147 3.80 14.75 -7.63
C VAL A 147 2.51 15.40 -8.14
N SER A 148 2.16 16.58 -7.61
CA SER A 148 0.91 17.27 -7.95
C SER A 148 0.98 17.89 -9.35
N GLY A 149 -0.01 17.59 -10.19
CA GLY A 149 -0.10 18.12 -11.56
C GLY A 149 0.79 17.42 -12.60
N VAL A 150 1.42 16.30 -12.24
CA VAL A 150 2.30 15.54 -13.14
C VAL A 150 1.59 14.27 -13.64
N THR A 151 1.42 14.14 -14.94
CA THR A 151 0.72 13.01 -15.58
C THR A 151 1.62 11.78 -15.72
N VAL A 152 1.09 10.60 -15.39
CA VAL A 152 1.72 9.30 -15.65
C VAL A 152 0.81 8.45 -16.54
N ALA A 153 1.04 8.48 -17.85
CA ALA A 153 0.12 7.92 -18.85
C ALA A 153 -0.08 6.39 -18.78
N GLY A 154 0.89 5.65 -18.24
CA GLY A 154 0.85 4.19 -18.11
C GLY A 154 0.90 3.68 -16.67
N GLY A 155 0.64 4.56 -15.69
CA GLY A 155 0.79 4.23 -14.27
C GLY A 155 -0.35 3.36 -13.73
N VAL A 156 -0.05 2.59 -12.68
CA VAL A 156 -1.06 1.93 -11.85
C VAL A 156 -1.30 2.80 -10.61
N GLY A 157 -2.56 2.95 -10.21
CA GLY A 157 -2.91 3.68 -8.98
C GLY A 157 -2.25 3.07 -7.74
N VAL A 158 -1.67 3.93 -6.90
CA VAL A 158 -1.10 3.53 -5.61
C VAL A 158 -2.18 3.46 -4.54
N VAL A 159 -2.05 2.52 -3.62
CA VAL A 159 -2.88 2.37 -2.42
C VAL A 159 -2.02 2.48 -1.17
N VAL A 160 -2.63 2.85 -0.06
CA VAL A 160 -1.98 2.93 1.25
C VAL A 160 -2.74 2.04 2.22
N ASP A 161 -2.04 1.11 2.86
CA ASP A 161 -2.64 0.26 3.90
C ASP A 161 -2.66 0.93 5.28
N GLN A 162 -3.24 0.24 6.29
CA GLN A 162 -3.38 0.73 7.66
C GLN A 162 -2.04 0.97 8.39
N SER A 163 -0.94 0.41 7.88
CA SER A 163 0.40 0.61 8.42
C SER A 163 1.14 1.79 7.77
N GLY A 164 0.50 2.45 6.80
CA GLY A 164 1.11 3.52 6.01
C GLY A 164 2.01 3.02 4.89
N HIS A 165 1.93 1.73 4.54
CA HIS A 165 2.71 1.16 3.44
C HIS A 165 2.03 1.46 2.10
N LEU A 166 2.79 2.10 1.21
CA LEU A 166 2.38 2.40 -0.16
C LEU A 166 2.65 1.20 -1.06
N GLY A 167 1.64 0.79 -1.83
CA GLY A 167 1.76 -0.30 -2.78
C GLY A 167 0.82 -0.14 -3.98
N THR A 168 0.70 -1.19 -4.78
CA THR A 168 -0.28 -1.27 -5.87
C THR A 168 -1.12 -2.54 -5.70
N VAL A 169 -2.33 -2.53 -6.25
CA VAL A 169 -3.21 -3.70 -6.22
C VAL A 169 -2.96 -4.60 -7.43
N THR A 170 -2.81 -5.90 -7.21
CA THR A 170 -2.61 -6.89 -8.27
C THR A 170 -3.90 -7.65 -8.56
N SER A 171 -4.26 -7.83 -9.84
CA SER A 171 -5.49 -8.53 -10.23
C SER A 171 -5.25 -9.76 -11.14
N SER A 172 -3.99 -10.12 -11.43
CA SER A 172 -3.65 -11.29 -12.24
C SER A 172 -4.08 -12.59 -11.55
N ALA A 173 -4.52 -13.58 -12.33
CA ALA A 173 -4.84 -14.92 -11.85
C ALA A 173 -3.65 -15.59 -11.12
N ARG A 174 -2.41 -15.21 -11.43
CA ARG A 174 -1.19 -15.72 -10.76
C ARG A 174 -1.16 -15.44 -9.26
N TYR A 175 -1.87 -14.41 -8.81
CA TYR A 175 -1.90 -13.97 -7.40
C TYR A 175 -3.27 -14.21 -6.76
N LYS A 176 -4.10 -15.08 -7.35
CA LYS A 176 -5.46 -15.36 -6.89
C LYS A 176 -5.69 -16.86 -6.78
N GLU A 177 -6.47 -17.24 -5.79
CA GLU A 177 -6.93 -18.60 -5.56
C GLU A 177 -8.46 -18.61 -5.40
N ALA A 178 -9.08 -19.79 -5.50
CA ALA A 178 -10.53 -19.98 -5.31
C ALA A 178 -11.43 -19.06 -6.17
N ILE A 179 -11.05 -18.81 -7.42
CA ILE A 179 -11.79 -17.93 -8.35
C ILE A 179 -13.13 -18.57 -8.73
N LYS A 180 -14.23 -17.91 -8.35
CA LYS A 180 -15.61 -18.35 -8.65
C LYS A 180 -16.52 -17.16 -8.99
N PRO A 181 -17.66 -17.37 -9.68
CA PRO A 181 -18.65 -16.32 -9.91
C PRO A 181 -19.20 -15.74 -8.59
N MET A 182 -19.48 -14.43 -8.56
CA MET A 182 -19.97 -13.73 -7.36
C MET A 182 -21.41 -14.09 -6.98
N LYS A 183 -22.26 -14.42 -7.96
CA LYS A 183 -23.69 -14.75 -7.77
C LYS A 183 -24.38 -13.76 -6.82
N GLU A 184 -25.03 -14.21 -5.74
CA GLU A 184 -25.81 -13.40 -4.81
C GLU A 184 -24.93 -12.57 -3.86
N ALA A 185 -23.61 -12.83 -3.79
CA ALA A 185 -22.72 -12.10 -2.89
C ALA A 185 -22.69 -10.59 -3.18
N SER A 186 -22.89 -10.19 -4.44
CA SER A 186 -22.93 -8.78 -4.85
C SER A 186 -24.23 -8.05 -4.51
N GLU A 187 -25.31 -8.76 -4.16
CA GLU A 187 -26.63 -8.15 -3.89
C GLU A 187 -26.64 -7.30 -2.62
N ALA A 188 -25.67 -7.51 -1.72
CA ALA A 188 -25.48 -6.66 -0.55
C ALA A 188 -25.35 -5.17 -0.91
N ILE A 189 -24.82 -4.84 -2.09
CA ILE A 189 -24.67 -3.43 -2.51
C ILE A 189 -26.01 -2.74 -2.78
N LEU A 190 -27.07 -3.50 -3.08
CA LEU A 190 -28.40 -2.97 -3.39
C LEU A 190 -29.08 -2.36 -2.15
N SER A 191 -28.61 -2.71 -0.95
CA SER A 191 -29.07 -2.14 0.32
C SER A 191 -28.23 -0.94 0.79
N LEU A 192 -27.20 -0.55 0.04
CA LEU A 192 -26.37 0.61 0.38
C LEU A 192 -27.11 1.90 0.05
N GLN A 193 -26.87 2.94 0.86
CA GLN A 193 -27.51 4.25 0.74
C GLN A 193 -26.47 5.31 0.38
N PRO A 194 -26.38 5.73 -0.90
CA PRO A 194 -25.53 6.84 -1.30
C PRO A 194 -25.94 8.14 -0.60
N VAL A 195 -24.95 8.95 -0.24
CA VAL A 195 -25.15 10.24 0.44
C VAL A 195 -24.34 11.35 -0.23
N THR A 196 -24.78 12.58 -0.05
CA THR A 196 -23.96 13.78 -0.25
C THR A 196 -23.47 14.26 1.11
N PHE A 197 -22.24 14.74 1.18
CA PHE A 197 -21.66 15.22 2.42
C PHE A 197 -20.62 16.31 2.18
N ARG A 198 -20.16 16.94 3.24
CA ARG A 198 -18.97 17.80 3.25
C ARG A 198 -18.06 17.29 4.35
N TYR A 199 -16.75 17.36 4.15
CA TYR A 199 -15.83 17.12 5.25
C TYR A 199 -15.97 18.22 6.31
N LYS A 200 -15.54 17.93 7.55
CA LYS A 200 -15.45 18.94 8.61
C LYS A 200 -14.51 20.07 8.16
N GLN A 201 -14.76 21.30 8.62
CA GLN A 201 -13.95 22.48 8.24
C GLN A 201 -12.46 22.31 8.55
N GLU A 202 -12.11 21.54 9.59
CA GLU A 202 -10.72 21.23 9.95
C GLU A 202 -9.98 20.44 8.86
N LEU A 203 -10.70 19.63 8.09
CA LEU A 203 -10.16 18.75 7.04
C LEU A 203 -10.30 19.39 5.65
N ASP A 204 -11.40 20.11 5.42
CA ASP A 204 -11.67 20.84 4.18
C ASP A 204 -12.25 22.22 4.51
N PRO A 205 -11.40 23.25 4.68
CA PRO A 205 -11.85 24.61 4.91
C PRO A 205 -12.71 25.18 3.77
N ALA A 206 -12.55 24.68 2.54
CA ALA A 206 -13.32 25.12 1.39
C ALA A 206 -14.75 24.51 1.35
N GLY A 207 -14.98 23.45 2.14
CA GLY A 207 -16.30 22.83 2.32
C GLY A 207 -16.91 22.34 1.01
N ILE A 208 -16.10 21.69 0.16
CA ILE A 208 -16.49 21.23 -1.16
C ILE A 208 -17.49 20.07 -1.02
N PRO A 209 -18.67 20.11 -1.67
CA PRO A 209 -19.60 18.99 -1.67
C PRO A 209 -19.00 17.71 -2.25
N GLN A 210 -19.22 16.60 -1.55
CA GLN A 210 -18.75 15.26 -1.90
C GLN A 210 -19.93 14.30 -2.05
N PHE A 211 -19.69 13.18 -2.72
CA PHE A 211 -20.63 12.09 -2.92
C PHE A 211 -19.99 10.78 -2.45
N GLY A 212 -20.75 9.90 -1.81
CA GLY A 212 -20.20 8.62 -1.37
C GLY A 212 -21.12 7.84 -0.45
N LEU A 213 -20.50 7.07 0.44
CA LEU A 213 -21.12 6.19 1.41
C LEU A 213 -20.52 6.45 2.80
N VAL A 214 -21.32 6.25 3.86
CA VAL A 214 -20.85 6.31 5.25
C VAL A 214 -20.34 4.93 5.66
N ALA A 215 -19.06 4.82 6.04
CA ALA A 215 -18.41 3.54 6.32
C ALA A 215 -19.16 2.74 7.41
N GLU A 216 -19.65 3.38 8.46
CA GLU A 216 -20.40 2.73 9.53
C GLU A 216 -21.74 2.16 9.05
N GLN A 217 -22.39 2.79 8.07
CA GLN A 217 -23.62 2.27 7.48
C GLN A 217 -23.32 1.09 6.57
N VAL A 218 -22.27 1.19 5.74
CA VAL A 218 -21.81 0.09 4.89
C VAL A 218 -21.45 -1.13 5.75
N ALA A 219 -20.73 -0.92 6.86
CA ALA A 219 -20.32 -2.00 7.76
C ALA A 219 -21.49 -2.79 8.37
N LYS A 220 -22.67 -2.17 8.52
CA LYS A 220 -23.89 -2.85 9.00
C LYS A 220 -24.51 -3.75 7.92
N VAL A 221 -24.36 -3.37 6.65
CA VAL A 221 -24.87 -4.13 5.51
C VAL A 221 -23.90 -5.25 5.13
N ASN A 222 -22.62 -4.91 4.96
CA ASN A 222 -21.55 -5.87 4.71
C ASN A 222 -20.22 -5.37 5.32
N PRO A 223 -19.71 -6.02 6.39
CA PRO A 223 -18.48 -5.60 7.06
C PRO A 223 -17.21 -5.80 6.23
N ASP A 224 -17.23 -6.63 5.18
CA ASP A 224 -16.06 -6.88 4.33
C ASP A 224 -15.79 -5.76 3.32
N LEU A 225 -16.76 -4.84 3.16
CA LEU A 225 -16.68 -3.66 2.29
C LEU A 225 -16.09 -2.44 2.99
N VAL A 226 -15.57 -2.57 4.20
CA VAL A 226 -14.93 -1.47 4.93
C VAL A 226 -13.52 -1.85 5.38
N ALA A 227 -12.61 -0.89 5.30
CA ALA A 227 -11.35 -0.95 6.01
C ALA A 227 -11.51 -0.28 7.38
N ARG A 228 -10.84 -0.85 8.40
CA ARG A 228 -10.91 -0.36 9.79
C ARG A 228 -9.67 0.45 10.17
N ASP A 229 -9.77 1.26 11.21
CA ASP A 229 -8.61 1.92 11.83
C ASP A 229 -7.87 0.96 12.77
N GLU A 230 -6.79 1.43 13.39
CA GLU A 230 -6.02 0.66 14.37
C GLU A 230 -6.82 0.24 15.61
N LYS A 231 -7.93 0.92 15.90
CA LYS A 231 -8.85 0.62 17.01
C LYS A 231 -10.00 -0.30 16.58
N GLY A 232 -9.97 -0.81 15.34
CA GLY A 232 -10.99 -1.69 14.78
C GLY A 232 -12.28 -0.99 14.37
N LYS A 233 -12.34 0.35 14.34
CA LYS A 233 -13.52 1.10 13.92
C LYS A 233 -13.56 1.22 12.39
N PRO A 234 -14.74 1.17 11.73
CA PRO A 234 -14.84 1.47 10.31
C PRO A 234 -14.21 2.83 10.02
N TYR A 235 -13.32 2.88 9.03
CA TYR A 235 -12.53 4.07 8.70
C TYR A 235 -12.81 4.55 7.28
N THR A 236 -12.85 3.63 6.32
CA THR A 236 -13.16 3.96 4.92
C THR A 236 -13.86 2.80 4.22
N VAL A 237 -14.62 3.14 3.18
CA VAL A 237 -15.27 2.16 2.31
C VAL A 237 -14.28 1.67 1.26
N ARG A 238 -14.29 0.36 1.01
CA ARG A 238 -13.55 -0.30 -0.05
C ARG A 238 -14.26 -0.12 -1.39
N TYR A 239 -14.21 1.09 -1.93
CA TYR A 239 -14.91 1.44 -3.17
C TYR A 239 -14.48 0.58 -4.36
N GLU A 240 -13.27 0.03 -4.37
CA GLU A 240 -12.81 -0.92 -5.38
C GLU A 240 -13.62 -2.22 -5.38
N ALA A 241 -14.00 -2.71 -4.18
CA ALA A 241 -14.83 -3.90 -4.04
C ALA A 241 -16.29 -3.58 -4.44
N VAL A 242 -16.79 -2.42 -4.02
CA VAL A 242 -18.14 -1.94 -4.41
C VAL A 242 -18.25 -1.86 -5.93
N ASN A 243 -17.27 -1.27 -6.62
CA ASN A 243 -17.28 -1.16 -8.08
C ASN A 243 -17.28 -2.52 -8.78
N ALA A 244 -16.53 -3.50 -8.27
CA ALA A 244 -16.54 -4.85 -8.83
C ALA A 244 -17.90 -5.56 -8.65
N MET A 245 -18.55 -5.36 -7.50
CA MET A 245 -19.89 -5.89 -7.23
C MET A 245 -20.95 -5.18 -8.07
N LEU A 246 -20.86 -3.86 -8.24
CA LEU A 246 -21.73 -3.06 -9.11
C LEU A 246 -21.68 -3.57 -10.55
N LEU A 247 -20.49 -3.92 -11.06
CA LEU A 247 -20.36 -4.52 -12.38
C LEU A 247 -21.12 -5.85 -12.47
N ASN A 248 -21.06 -6.70 -11.45
CA ASN A 248 -21.78 -7.98 -11.47
C ASN A 248 -23.31 -7.76 -11.47
N GLU A 249 -23.83 -6.88 -10.63
CA GLU A 249 -25.26 -6.55 -10.60
C GLU A 249 -25.73 -5.90 -11.90
N PHE A 250 -24.94 -4.97 -12.46
CA PHE A 250 -25.24 -4.39 -13.77
C PHE A 250 -25.32 -5.46 -14.87
N LEU A 251 -24.39 -6.42 -14.88
CA LEU A 251 -24.41 -7.52 -15.84
C LEU A 251 -25.59 -8.49 -15.64
N LYS A 252 -26.05 -8.70 -14.40
CA LYS A 252 -27.29 -9.45 -14.14
C LYS A 252 -28.49 -8.72 -14.72
N GLU A 253 -28.64 -7.44 -14.38
CA GLU A 253 -29.78 -6.63 -14.82
C GLU A 253 -29.82 -6.50 -16.35
N HIS A 254 -28.66 -6.30 -16.98
CA HIS A 254 -28.57 -6.26 -18.45
C HIS A 254 -29.05 -7.55 -19.12
N ARG A 255 -28.80 -8.73 -18.51
CA ARG A 255 -29.32 -10.01 -19.03
C ARG A 255 -30.84 -10.12 -18.85
N ASN A 256 -31.35 -9.69 -17.69
CA ASN A 256 -32.79 -9.68 -17.42
C ASN A 256 -33.52 -8.78 -18.41
N VAL A 257 -33.01 -7.58 -18.68
CA VAL A 257 -33.56 -6.64 -19.66
C VAL A 257 -33.63 -7.27 -21.06
N LYS A 258 -32.55 -7.92 -21.51
CA LYS A 258 -32.55 -8.62 -22.81
C LYS A 258 -33.59 -9.74 -22.88
N GLN A 259 -33.79 -10.48 -21.80
CA GLN A 259 -34.80 -11.53 -21.74
C GLN A 259 -36.21 -10.93 -21.79
N LEU A 260 -36.46 -9.87 -21.02
CA LEU A 260 -37.72 -9.12 -21.05
C LEU A 260 -38.03 -8.58 -22.45
N GLU A 261 -37.05 -8.00 -23.14
CA GLU A 261 -37.20 -7.53 -24.54
C GLU A 261 -37.61 -8.67 -25.49
N SER A 262 -37.02 -9.85 -25.36
CA SER A 262 -37.41 -11.03 -26.15
C SER A 262 -38.85 -11.46 -25.85
N THR A 263 -39.21 -11.56 -24.57
CA THR A 263 -40.57 -11.93 -24.16
C THR A 263 -41.60 -10.91 -24.63
N VAL A 264 -41.29 -9.61 -24.56
CA VAL A 264 -42.17 -8.55 -25.08
C VAL A 264 -42.35 -8.68 -26.59
N SER A 265 -41.30 -9.01 -27.34
CA SER A 265 -41.38 -9.26 -28.79
C SER A 265 -42.27 -10.47 -29.12
N GLU A 266 -42.09 -11.58 -28.41
CA GLU A 266 -42.90 -12.79 -28.56
C GLU A 266 -44.37 -12.55 -28.22
N LEU A 267 -44.64 -11.86 -27.11
CA LEU A 267 -46.00 -11.48 -26.69
C LEU A 267 -46.65 -10.56 -27.73
N LYS A 268 -45.91 -9.60 -28.29
CA LYS A 268 -46.41 -8.74 -29.37
C LYS A 268 -46.81 -9.56 -30.60
N SER A 269 -45.96 -10.50 -31.03
CA SER A 269 -46.29 -11.40 -32.15
C SER A 269 -47.50 -12.29 -31.86
N ALA A 270 -47.62 -12.80 -30.63
CA ALA A 270 -48.78 -13.60 -30.22
C ALA A 270 -50.07 -12.77 -30.23
N LEU A 271 -50.02 -11.52 -29.77
CA LEU A 271 -51.15 -10.60 -29.78
C LEU A 271 -51.61 -10.26 -31.20
N GLU A 272 -50.66 -10.00 -32.12
CA GLU A 272 -50.96 -9.79 -33.54
C GLU A 272 -51.66 -11.01 -34.16
N LYS A 273 -51.22 -12.23 -33.83
CA LYS A 273 -51.87 -13.47 -34.29
C LYS A 273 -53.28 -13.63 -33.72
N GLN A 274 -53.49 -13.34 -32.44
CA GLN A 274 -54.84 -13.40 -31.82
C GLN A 274 -55.78 -12.35 -32.43
N ALA A 275 -55.30 -11.13 -32.66
CA ALA A 275 -56.09 -10.08 -33.32
C ALA A 275 -56.52 -10.52 -34.73
N ALA A 276 -55.63 -11.13 -35.52
CA ALA A 276 -55.97 -11.67 -36.83
C ALA A 276 -57.01 -12.79 -36.76
N GLN A 277 -56.92 -13.70 -35.77
CA GLN A 277 -57.91 -14.76 -35.57
C GLN A 277 -59.29 -14.20 -35.17
N LEU A 278 -59.33 -13.19 -34.29
CA LEU A 278 -60.57 -12.53 -33.90
C LEU A 278 -61.25 -11.85 -35.10
N GLN A 279 -60.48 -11.17 -35.95
CA GLN A 279 -61.01 -10.58 -37.18
C GLN A 279 -61.60 -11.66 -38.09
N GLN A 280 -60.89 -12.76 -38.32
CA GLN A 280 -61.40 -13.87 -39.13
C GLN A 280 -62.70 -14.49 -38.56
N MET A 281 -62.80 -14.62 -37.24
CA MET A 281 -64.04 -15.10 -36.61
C MET A 281 -65.19 -14.09 -36.78
N SER A 282 -64.92 -12.79 -36.63
CA SER A 282 -65.90 -11.73 -36.87
C SER A 282 -66.43 -11.76 -38.30
N ASP A 283 -65.53 -11.80 -39.28
CA ASP A 283 -65.89 -11.87 -40.71
C ASP A 283 -66.73 -13.13 -41.02
N ARG A 284 -66.44 -14.25 -40.34
CA ARG A 284 -67.21 -15.49 -40.46
C ARG A 284 -68.61 -15.38 -39.83
N PHE A 285 -68.74 -14.70 -38.70
CA PHE A 285 -70.04 -14.46 -38.07
C PHE A 285 -70.93 -13.54 -38.91
N GLU A 286 -70.38 -12.46 -39.47
CA GLU A 286 -71.13 -11.53 -40.34
C GLU A 286 -71.58 -12.16 -41.66
N SER A 287 -70.86 -13.18 -42.15
CA SER A 287 -71.22 -13.92 -43.37
C SER A 287 -72.20 -15.08 -43.14
N THR A 288 -72.69 -15.29 -41.91
CA THR A 288 -73.67 -16.35 -41.62
C THR A 288 -75.11 -15.82 -41.85
N PRO A 289 -75.90 -16.37 -42.80
CA PRO A 289 -77.23 -15.84 -43.12
C PRO A 289 -78.24 -16.07 -41.98
N PRO A 290 -79.25 -15.19 -41.80
CA PRO A 290 -80.20 -15.31 -40.69
C PRO A 290 -81.03 -16.59 -40.80
N ALA A 291 -81.28 -17.25 -39.66
CA ALA A 291 -82.00 -18.51 -39.59
C ALA A 291 -83.36 -18.43 -40.31
N PRO A 292 -83.76 -19.47 -41.07
CA PRO A 292 -85.02 -19.45 -41.81
C PRO A 292 -86.19 -19.33 -40.84
N ARG A 293 -87.08 -18.36 -41.07
CA ARG A 293 -88.35 -18.28 -40.33
C ARG A 293 -89.19 -19.52 -40.69
N PRO A 294 -89.75 -20.23 -39.70
CA PRO A 294 -90.66 -21.33 -40.00
C PRO A 294 -91.90 -20.76 -40.68
N VAL A 295 -92.16 -21.20 -41.90
CA VAL A 295 -93.39 -20.91 -42.64
C VAL A 295 -94.47 -21.78 -41.99
N ALA A 296 -95.47 -21.15 -41.38
CA ALA A 296 -96.69 -21.85 -40.99
C ALA A 296 -97.52 -22.09 -42.25
N ASP A 297 -97.72 -23.35 -42.60
CA ASP A 297 -98.65 -23.75 -43.65
C ASP A 297 -100.09 -23.70 -43.12
N ASN A 298 -100.96 -23.17 -44.01
CA ASN A 298 -102.43 -23.00 -44.00
C ASN A 298 -103.01 -21.70 -43.44
#